data_AF-A0A3S1JWB7-F1
#
_entry.id   AF-A0A3S1JWB7-F1
#
_cell.length_a   1.000
_cell.length_b   1.000
_cell.length_c   1.000
_cell.angle_alpha   90.00
_cell.angle_beta   90.00
_cell.angle_gamma   90.00
#
_symmetry.space_group_name_H-M   'P 1'
#
loop_
_entity.id
_entity.type
_entity.pdbx_description
1 polymer ?
#
loop_
_entity_poly.entity_id
_entity_poly.type
_entity_poly.pdbx_seq_one_letter_code
_entity_poly.pdbx_strand_id
1 'polypeptide(L)'
;MAIDTLDKVPLLYHFTDRRNLPVIKEMGGLYPLAQLDQKKVKVPAPGGNEWSRDADALKGMGNYVHLCFRSTHPMEYVARQDGRITDTIFLQIHPSVMQFTGVRFTNDVANKAGVESIPIGEAEPLIDFEILYTRTDWKDSAIKARLTQAEKYEVLVPHVILLGLIRNI
;
A
#
# COMPACT_ATOMS: atom_id res chain seq x y z
N MET A 1 -9.26 17.60 -14.82
CA MET A 1 -9.87 16.33 -15.25
C MET A 1 -10.22 15.56 -13.99
N ALA A 2 -11.40 14.92 -13.95
CA ALA A 2 -11.74 14.04 -12.83
C ALA A 2 -10.89 12.75 -12.93
N ILE A 3 -10.44 12.25 -11.78
CA ILE A 3 -9.84 10.92 -11.66
C ILE A 3 -11.01 10.00 -11.32
N ASP A 4 -11.38 9.12 -12.25
CA ASP A 4 -12.58 8.29 -12.21
C ASP A 4 -12.33 6.85 -12.71
N THR A 5 -11.07 6.52 -12.99
CA THR A 5 -10.57 5.32 -13.65
C THR A 5 -9.14 5.05 -13.20
N LEU A 6 -8.67 3.80 -13.29
CA LEU A 6 -7.33 3.40 -12.82
C LEU A 6 -6.21 4.03 -13.65
N ASP A 7 -6.41 4.22 -14.95
CA ASP A 7 -5.43 4.83 -15.86
C ASP A 7 -5.16 6.31 -15.53
N LYS A 8 -6.13 6.99 -14.89
CA LYS A 8 -6.01 8.37 -14.42
C LYS A 8 -5.42 8.52 -13.03
N VAL A 9 -5.17 7.41 -12.30
CA VAL A 9 -4.54 7.46 -10.98
C VAL A 9 -3.12 8.02 -11.12
N PRO A 10 -2.78 9.16 -10.47
CA PRO A 10 -1.51 9.83 -10.72
C PRO A 10 -0.33 9.16 -10.01
N LEU A 11 -0.59 8.59 -8.83
CA LEU A 11 0.39 8.03 -7.92
C LEU A 11 -0.28 6.98 -7.03
N LEU A 12 0.49 5.97 -6.67
CA LEU A 12 0.25 5.11 -5.51
C LEU A 12 1.29 5.42 -4.44
N TYR A 13 1.07 4.93 -3.23
CA TYR A 13 1.94 5.21 -2.10
C TYR A 13 2.32 3.94 -1.35
N HIS A 14 3.55 3.91 -0.85
CA HIS A 14 4.00 2.90 0.12
C HIS A 14 4.53 3.63 1.35
N PHE A 15 3.93 3.42 2.52
CA PHE A 15 4.46 4.01 3.74
C PHE A 15 5.57 3.14 4.33
N THR A 16 6.64 3.79 4.78
CA THR A 16 7.76 3.15 5.45
C THR A 16 8.42 4.13 6.41
N ASP A 17 9.26 3.64 7.30
CA ASP A 17 10.17 4.49 8.09
C ASP A 17 11.38 4.92 7.24
N ARG A 18 11.85 6.17 7.43
CA ARG A 18 13.05 6.68 6.74
C ARG A 18 14.30 5.84 6.97
N ARG A 19 14.41 5.15 8.11
CA ARG A 19 15.52 4.23 8.42
C ARG A 19 15.63 3.08 7.42
N ASN A 20 14.56 2.77 6.68
CA ASN A 20 14.56 1.71 5.67
C ASN A 20 15.07 2.18 4.29
N LEU A 21 15.14 3.51 4.04
CA LEU A 21 15.52 4.04 2.72
C LEU A 21 16.90 3.59 2.23
N PRO A 22 17.96 3.51 3.07
CA PRO A 22 19.26 3.01 2.62
C PRO A 22 19.18 1.59 2.07
N VAL A 23 18.46 0.69 2.75
CA VAL A 23 18.28 -0.70 2.31
C VAL A 23 17.48 -0.78 1.01
N ILE A 24 16.42 0.03 0.87
CA ILE A 24 15.62 0.07 -0.37
C ILE A 24 16.50 0.54 -1.56
N LYS A 25 17.37 1.53 -1.33
CA LYS A 25 18.33 2.01 -2.35
C LYS A 25 19.37 0.96 -2.71
N GLU A 26 19.98 0.33 -1.72
CA GLU A 26 20.98 -0.71 -1.91
C GLU A 26 20.41 -1.92 -2.67
N MET A 27 19.17 -2.30 -2.37
CA MET A 27 18.47 -3.41 -3.01
C MET A 27 17.93 -3.09 -4.41
N GLY A 28 17.96 -1.82 -4.82
CA GLY A 28 17.47 -1.39 -6.12
C GLY A 28 15.94 -1.28 -6.24
N GLY A 29 15.20 -1.30 -5.12
CA GLY A 29 13.74 -1.15 -5.14
C GLY A 29 13.01 -1.67 -3.89
N LEU A 30 11.68 -1.63 -3.93
CA LEU A 30 10.80 -2.24 -2.93
C LEU A 30 10.51 -3.70 -3.31
N TYR A 31 10.81 -4.62 -2.40
CA TYR A 31 10.60 -6.05 -2.58
C TYR A 31 9.40 -6.53 -1.77
N PRO A 32 8.67 -7.54 -2.25
CA PRO A 32 7.78 -8.31 -1.39
C PRO A 32 8.52 -8.83 -0.15
N LEU A 33 7.85 -8.83 1.01
CA LEU A 33 8.48 -9.20 2.28
C LEU A 33 9.07 -10.62 2.25
N ALA A 34 8.36 -11.56 1.63
CA ALA A 34 8.83 -12.95 1.48
C ALA A 34 10.15 -13.03 0.70
N GLN A 35 10.38 -12.15 -0.28
CA GLN A 35 11.65 -12.10 -1.00
C GLN A 35 12.78 -11.49 -0.16
N LEU A 36 12.49 -10.51 0.70
CA LEU A 36 13.46 -9.98 1.66
C LEU A 36 13.89 -11.04 2.67
N ASP A 37 12.93 -11.81 3.19
CA ASP A 37 13.19 -12.92 4.11
C ASP A 37 14.06 -14.01 3.44
N GLN A 38 13.75 -14.39 2.19
CA GLN A 38 14.56 -15.34 1.41
C GLN A 38 16.00 -14.85 1.17
N LYS A 39 16.17 -13.55 0.90
CA LYS A 39 17.49 -12.92 0.72
C LYS A 39 18.19 -12.61 2.05
N LYS A 40 17.56 -12.90 3.19
CA LYS A 40 18.04 -12.60 4.55
C LYS A 40 18.35 -11.11 4.75
N VAL A 41 17.59 -10.24 4.10
CA VAL A 41 17.74 -8.79 4.21
C VAL A 41 16.98 -8.31 5.43
N LYS A 42 17.69 -7.69 6.37
CA LYS A 42 17.08 -7.12 7.58
C LYS A 42 16.55 -5.72 7.29
N VAL A 43 15.23 -5.55 7.40
CA VAL A 43 14.59 -4.22 7.37
C VAL A 43 14.81 -3.54 8.73
N PRO A 44 15.44 -2.35 8.81
CA PRO A 44 15.75 -1.70 10.07
C PRO A 44 14.53 -1.36 10.95
N ALA A 45 13.43 -0.95 10.33
CA ALA A 45 12.22 -0.50 11.00
C ALA A 45 10.96 -0.97 10.24
N PRO A 46 10.58 -2.25 10.35
CA PRO A 46 9.41 -2.78 9.64
C PRO A 46 8.10 -2.16 10.13
N GLY A 47 7.19 -1.87 9.19
CA GLY A 47 5.87 -1.29 9.48
C GLY A 47 4.82 -2.30 9.96
N GLY A 48 5.07 -3.61 9.85
CA GLY A 48 4.22 -4.67 10.41
C GLY A 48 4.67 -5.08 11.82
N ASN A 49 3.74 -5.60 12.63
CA ASN A 49 4.05 -6.29 13.88
C ASN A 49 4.00 -7.82 13.68
N GLU A 50 4.34 -8.60 14.71
CA GLU A 50 4.36 -10.08 14.63
C GLU A 50 3.01 -10.66 14.18
N TRP A 51 1.91 -10.19 14.77
CA TRP A 51 0.55 -10.59 14.37
C TRP A 51 0.26 -10.34 12.89
N SER A 52 0.65 -9.17 12.38
CA SER A 52 0.51 -8.85 10.95
C SER A 52 1.31 -9.83 10.10
N ARG A 53 2.53 -10.17 10.51
CA ARG A 53 3.38 -11.12 9.77
C ARG A 53 2.77 -12.52 9.75
N ASP A 54 2.18 -12.96 10.86
CA ASP A 54 1.49 -14.26 10.92
C ASP A 54 0.25 -14.28 10.02
N ALA A 55 -0.56 -13.21 10.05
CA ALA A 55 -1.70 -13.05 9.16
C ALA A 55 -1.26 -13.01 7.68
N ASP A 56 -0.16 -12.31 7.39
CA ASP A 56 0.42 -12.25 6.05
C ASP A 56 0.95 -13.61 5.60
N ALA A 57 1.55 -14.39 6.49
CA ALA A 57 2.03 -15.74 6.19
C ALA A 57 0.87 -16.69 5.89
N LEU A 58 -0.21 -16.63 6.67
CA LEU A 58 -1.41 -17.44 6.47
C LEU A 58 -2.11 -17.14 5.14
N LYS A 59 -2.15 -15.85 4.74
CA LYS A 59 -2.82 -15.41 3.50
C LYS A 59 -1.88 -15.28 2.31
N GLY A 60 -0.58 -15.49 2.50
CA GLY A 60 0.44 -15.27 1.47
C GLY A 60 0.60 -13.79 1.06
N MET A 61 0.20 -12.83 1.90
CA MET A 61 0.31 -11.39 1.61
C MET A 61 1.76 -10.91 1.57
N GLY A 62 2.67 -11.60 2.28
CA GLY A 62 4.12 -11.34 2.18
C GLY A 62 4.69 -11.50 0.76
N ASN A 63 3.96 -12.13 -0.17
CA ASN A 63 4.35 -12.24 -1.57
C ASN A 63 4.06 -10.98 -2.41
N TYR A 64 3.52 -9.92 -1.80
CA TYR A 64 3.19 -8.67 -2.48
C TYR A 64 3.88 -7.47 -1.81
N VAL A 65 4.15 -6.43 -2.60
CA VAL A 65 4.35 -5.07 -2.11
C VAL A 65 2.97 -4.43 -1.97
N HIS A 66 2.64 -3.95 -0.77
CA HIS A 66 1.38 -3.30 -0.48
C HIS A 66 1.49 -1.80 -0.77
N LEU A 67 0.58 -1.30 -1.59
CA LEU A 67 0.46 0.11 -1.95
C LEU A 67 -0.94 0.62 -1.60
N CYS A 68 -1.06 1.89 -1.24
CA CYS A 68 -2.32 2.57 -1.00
C CYS A 68 -2.53 3.74 -1.98
N PHE A 69 -3.79 4.16 -2.16
CA PHE A 69 -4.14 5.26 -3.08
C PHE A 69 -3.86 6.65 -2.51
N ARG A 70 -3.65 6.76 -1.20
CA ARG A 70 -3.45 8.03 -0.49
C ARG A 70 -2.16 8.04 0.32
N SER A 71 -1.61 9.22 0.54
CA SER A 71 -0.48 9.43 1.45
C SER A 71 -0.89 9.44 2.93
N THR A 72 -1.93 8.67 3.28
CA THR A 72 -2.47 8.43 4.62
C THR A 72 -2.93 6.98 4.65
N HIS A 73 -2.76 6.30 5.79
CA HIS A 73 -3.22 4.91 5.95
C HIS A 73 -3.46 4.59 7.44
N PRO A 74 -4.56 3.93 7.83
CA PRO A 74 -4.81 3.58 9.23
C PRO A 74 -3.71 2.72 9.86
N MET A 75 -3.10 1.80 9.10
CA MET A 75 -2.00 0.96 9.61
C MET A 75 -0.71 1.75 9.85
N GLU A 76 -0.49 2.84 9.12
CA GLU A 76 0.63 3.74 9.38
C GLU A 76 0.46 4.46 10.70
N TYR A 77 -0.76 4.97 10.97
CA TYR A 77 -1.10 5.63 12.22
C TYR A 77 -0.87 4.70 13.42
N VAL A 78 -1.35 3.46 13.34
CA VAL A 78 -1.13 2.44 14.38
C VAL A 78 0.36 2.12 14.53
N ALA A 79 1.11 1.95 13.44
CA ALA A 79 2.55 1.69 13.50
C ALA A 79 3.36 2.82 14.15
N ARG A 80 2.90 4.06 14.01
CA ARG A 80 3.47 5.21 14.72
C ARG A 80 3.13 5.23 16.21
N GLN A 81 1.88 4.94 16.55
CA GLN A 81 1.46 4.87 17.96
C GLN A 81 2.22 3.78 18.72
N ASP A 82 2.50 2.66 18.07
CA ASP A 82 3.29 1.56 18.63
C ASP A 82 4.81 1.85 18.67
N GLY A 83 5.27 2.99 18.14
CA GLY A 83 6.70 3.34 18.05
C GLY A 83 7.50 2.49 17.04
N ARG A 84 6.84 1.64 16.24
CA ARG A 84 7.47 0.81 15.21
C ARG A 84 8.00 1.67 14.06
N ILE A 85 7.21 2.66 13.66
CA ILE A 85 7.61 3.74 12.74
C ILE A 85 7.73 5.02 13.55
N THR A 86 8.87 5.71 13.45
CA THR A 86 9.11 6.98 14.15
C THR A 86 9.14 8.16 13.19
N ASP A 87 9.59 7.94 11.96
CA ASP A 87 9.66 8.95 10.90
C ASP A 87 9.11 8.37 9.59
N THR A 88 7.80 8.55 9.39
CA THR A 88 7.10 8.04 8.21
C THR A 88 7.45 8.85 6.97
N ILE A 89 7.72 8.13 5.88
CA ILE A 89 7.64 8.64 4.51
C ILE A 89 6.66 7.78 3.70
N PHE A 90 5.79 8.45 2.94
CA PHE A 90 5.00 7.82 1.89
C PHE A 90 5.79 7.93 0.58
N LEU A 91 6.39 6.82 0.16
CA LEU A 91 7.08 6.72 -1.13
C LEU A 91 6.05 6.82 -2.26
N GLN A 92 6.33 7.69 -3.23
CA GLN A 92 5.49 7.96 -4.39
C GLN A 92 5.81 6.98 -5.51
N ILE A 93 4.89 6.06 -5.75
CA ILE A 93 5.05 4.96 -6.71
C ILE A 93 4.34 5.32 -8.01
N HIS A 94 5.04 5.12 -9.12
CA HIS A 94 4.51 5.34 -10.45
C HIS A 94 3.33 4.39 -10.72
N PRO A 95 2.17 4.87 -11.23
CA PRO A 95 0.96 4.06 -11.39
C PRO A 95 1.10 2.90 -12.39
N SER A 96 2.11 2.93 -13.28
CA SER A 96 2.39 1.83 -14.22
C SER A 96 2.63 0.48 -13.54
N VAL A 97 2.95 0.45 -12.24
CA VAL A 97 3.04 -0.82 -11.47
C VAL A 97 1.73 -1.60 -11.50
N MET A 98 0.58 -0.94 -11.68
CA MET A 98 -0.72 -1.60 -11.81
C MET A 98 -0.85 -2.42 -13.10
N GLN A 99 -0.01 -2.17 -14.09
CA GLN A 99 0.03 -2.93 -15.34
C GLN A 99 0.85 -4.22 -15.23
N PHE A 100 1.53 -4.45 -14.11
CA PHE A 100 2.30 -5.67 -13.91
C PHE A 100 1.38 -6.89 -13.84
N THR A 101 1.86 -8.02 -14.36
CA THR A 101 1.10 -9.27 -14.36
C THR A 101 0.84 -9.75 -12.94
N GLY A 102 -0.41 -10.10 -12.63
CA GLY A 102 -0.78 -10.66 -11.32
C GLY A 102 -1.00 -9.63 -10.21
N VAL A 103 -1.01 -8.33 -10.51
CA VAL A 103 -1.40 -7.30 -9.54
C VAL A 103 -2.85 -7.50 -9.11
N ARG A 104 -3.09 -7.35 -7.81
CA ARG A 104 -4.41 -7.54 -7.20
C ARG A 104 -4.84 -6.29 -6.44
N PHE A 105 -6.12 -6.23 -6.11
CA PHE A 105 -6.74 -5.19 -5.33
C PHE A 105 -7.52 -5.78 -4.16
N THR A 106 -7.51 -5.09 -3.02
CA THR A 106 -8.43 -5.34 -1.90
C THR A 106 -9.15 -4.05 -1.52
N ASN A 107 -10.43 -4.16 -1.20
CA ASN A 107 -11.25 -3.03 -0.76
C ASN A 107 -11.14 -2.76 0.76
N ASP A 108 -10.25 -3.46 1.46
CA ASP A 108 -9.91 -3.31 2.88
C ASP A 108 -8.47 -3.84 3.08
N VAL A 109 -7.94 -3.78 4.29
CA VAL A 109 -6.59 -4.28 4.63
C VAL A 109 -6.46 -5.75 4.23
N ALA A 110 -5.52 -6.08 3.36
CA ALA A 110 -5.52 -7.37 2.65
C ALA A 110 -5.35 -8.59 3.58
N ASN A 111 -4.66 -8.41 4.72
CA ASN A 111 -4.43 -9.47 5.69
C ASN A 111 -5.57 -9.67 6.71
N LYS A 112 -6.60 -8.83 6.68
CA LYS A 112 -7.77 -8.95 7.55
C LYS A 112 -8.63 -10.17 7.18
N ALA A 113 -9.15 -10.89 8.17
CA ALA A 113 -10.02 -12.04 7.94
C ALA A 113 -11.27 -11.67 7.12
N GLY A 114 -11.64 -12.54 6.16
CA GLY A 114 -12.79 -12.33 5.27
C GLY A 114 -12.56 -11.35 4.12
N VAL A 115 -11.40 -10.68 4.05
CA VAL A 115 -11.04 -9.83 2.91
C VAL A 115 -10.49 -10.71 1.79
N GLU A 116 -11.14 -10.64 0.63
CA GLU A 116 -10.69 -11.25 -0.61
C GLU A 116 -9.97 -10.22 -1.47
N SER A 117 -9.04 -10.71 -2.30
CA SER A 117 -8.41 -9.89 -3.32
C SER A 117 -8.95 -10.28 -4.69
N ILE A 118 -9.04 -9.31 -5.59
CA ILE A 118 -9.45 -9.52 -6.99
C ILE A 118 -8.35 -9.05 -7.94
N PRO A 119 -8.32 -9.48 -9.21
CA PRO A 119 -7.43 -8.90 -10.21
C PRO A 119 -7.64 -7.37 -10.33
N ILE A 120 -6.54 -6.61 -10.47
CA ILE A 120 -6.63 -5.14 -10.54
C ILE A 120 -7.48 -4.64 -11.72
N GLY A 121 -7.52 -5.39 -12.82
CA GLY A 121 -8.36 -5.08 -13.99
C GLY A 121 -9.86 -5.13 -13.72
N GLU A 122 -10.29 -5.73 -12.61
CA GLU A 122 -11.68 -5.82 -12.18
C GLU A 122 -12.00 -4.83 -11.04
N ALA A 123 -11.03 -4.01 -10.62
CA ALA A 123 -11.14 -3.21 -9.40
C ALA A 123 -11.90 -1.88 -9.56
N GLU A 124 -11.95 -1.30 -10.77
CA GLU A 124 -12.58 0.01 -11.00
C GLU A 124 -13.98 0.16 -10.41
N PRO A 125 -14.91 -0.82 -10.57
CA PRO A 125 -16.26 -0.71 -10.01
C PRO A 125 -16.30 -0.69 -8.48
N LEU A 126 -15.23 -1.12 -7.81
CA LEU A 126 -15.13 -1.15 -6.34
C LEU A 126 -14.39 0.06 -5.77
N ILE A 127 -13.71 0.83 -6.61
CA ILE A 127 -12.92 1.97 -6.18
C ILE A 127 -13.80 3.21 -6.17
N ASP A 128 -13.96 3.78 -4.98
CA ASP A 128 -14.59 5.08 -4.79
C ASP A 128 -13.62 6.21 -5.20
N PHE A 129 -13.48 6.45 -6.51
CA PHE A 129 -12.59 7.49 -7.02
C PHE A 129 -12.99 8.90 -6.58
N GLU A 130 -14.30 9.14 -6.40
CA GLU A 130 -14.83 10.40 -5.90
C GLU A 130 -14.25 10.71 -4.53
N ILE A 131 -14.37 9.78 -3.56
CA ILE A 131 -13.89 10.02 -2.20
C ILE A 131 -12.36 10.09 -2.11
N LEU A 132 -11.66 9.39 -3.01
CA LEU A 132 -10.20 9.39 -3.06
C LEU A 132 -9.62 10.69 -3.59
N TYR A 133 -10.25 11.30 -4.61
CA TYR A 133 -9.63 12.37 -5.40
C TYR A 133 -10.40 13.69 -5.45
N THR A 134 -11.61 13.75 -4.89
CA THR A 134 -12.42 14.98 -4.84
C THR A 134 -12.48 15.52 -3.41
N ARG A 135 -12.45 16.85 -3.25
CA ARG A 135 -12.65 17.48 -1.94
C ARG A 135 -14.15 17.40 -1.57
N THR A 136 -14.47 16.59 -0.58
CA THR A 136 -15.83 16.37 -0.07
C THR A 136 -16.08 17.07 1.27
N ASP A 137 -17.30 17.01 1.83
CA ASP A 137 -17.61 17.53 3.18
C ASP A 137 -17.38 16.46 4.26
N TRP A 138 -16.30 16.63 5.01
CA TRP A 138 -15.81 15.67 6.01
C TRP A 138 -16.58 15.74 7.33
N LYS A 139 -17.47 16.73 7.48
CA LYS A 139 -18.39 16.83 8.62
C LYS A 139 -19.56 15.87 8.47
N ASP A 140 -19.87 15.46 7.24
CA ASP A 140 -20.84 14.41 6.98
C ASP A 140 -20.25 13.04 7.39
N SER A 141 -20.96 12.36 8.28
CA SER A 141 -20.54 11.06 8.82
C SER A 141 -20.53 9.96 7.75
N ALA A 142 -21.40 10.01 6.74
CA ALA A 142 -21.45 9.05 5.65
C ALA A 142 -20.25 9.24 4.70
N ILE A 143 -19.91 10.49 4.38
CA ILE A 143 -18.72 10.81 3.58
C ILE A 143 -17.46 10.37 4.32
N LYS A 144 -17.38 10.65 5.62
CA LYS A 144 -16.26 10.22 6.46
C LYS A 144 -16.12 8.69 6.49
N ALA A 145 -17.23 7.96 6.59
CA ALA A 145 -17.22 6.49 6.56
C ALA A 145 -16.70 5.93 5.23
N ARG A 146 -17.15 6.49 4.10
CA ARG A 146 -16.64 6.14 2.75
C ARG A 146 -15.14 6.36 2.66
N LEU A 147 -14.65 7.51 3.13
CA LEU A 147 -13.22 7.80 3.14
C LEU A 147 -12.45 6.81 4.02
N THR A 148 -12.89 6.59 5.26
CA THR A 148 -12.21 5.66 6.17
C THR A 148 -12.14 4.25 5.58
N GLN A 149 -13.11 3.86 4.75
CA GLN A 149 -13.03 2.61 3.99
C GLN A 149 -12.02 2.71 2.84
N ALA A 150 -12.10 3.75 2.02
CA ALA A 150 -11.23 3.94 0.86
C ALA A 150 -9.74 4.11 1.23
N GLU A 151 -9.44 4.64 2.42
CA GLU A 151 -8.06 4.72 2.94
C GLU A 151 -7.43 3.35 3.22
N LYS A 152 -8.23 2.27 3.27
CA LYS A 152 -7.77 0.89 3.47
C LYS A 152 -7.64 0.12 2.16
N TYR A 153 -7.95 0.73 1.02
CA TYR A 153 -7.79 0.09 -0.26
C TYR A 153 -6.31 -0.18 -0.53
N GLU A 154 -5.99 -1.42 -0.88
CA GLU A 154 -4.61 -1.82 -1.20
C GLU A 154 -4.50 -2.31 -2.64
N VAL A 155 -3.43 -1.89 -3.30
CA VAL A 155 -2.94 -2.48 -4.55
C VAL A 155 -1.76 -3.38 -4.18
N LEU A 156 -1.88 -4.66 -4.52
CA LEU A 156 -0.95 -5.72 -4.16
C LEU A 156 -0.10 -6.07 -5.38
N VAL A 157 1.17 -5.67 -5.36
CA VAL A 157 2.09 -5.88 -6.48
C VAL A 157 2.98 -7.10 -6.22
N PRO A 158 2.88 -8.21 -6.96
CA PRO A 158 3.64 -9.44 -6.68
C PRO A 158 5.11 -9.36 -7.13
N HIS A 159 5.52 -8.23 -7.70
CA HIS A 159 6.85 -8.01 -8.28
C HIS A 159 7.63 -6.98 -7.48
N VAL A 160 8.94 -6.97 -7.70
CA VAL A 160 9.78 -5.86 -7.24
C VAL A 160 9.36 -4.56 -7.90
N ILE A 161 9.33 -3.47 -7.12
CA ILE A 161 9.15 -2.12 -7.64
C ILE A 161 10.51 -1.45 -7.69
N LEU A 162 11.07 -1.34 -8.89
CA LEU A 162 12.41 -0.78 -9.13
C LEU A 162 12.49 0.69 -8.73
N LEU A 163 13.67 1.15 -8.30
CA LEU A 163 13.91 2.55 -7.90
C LEU A 163 13.44 3.58 -8.93
N GLY A 164 13.56 3.28 -10.23
CA GLY A 164 13.11 4.19 -11.29
C GLY A 164 11.59 4.47 -11.29
N LEU A 165 10.81 3.68 -10.55
CA LEU A 165 9.37 3.88 -10.37
C LEU A 165 9.02 4.56 -9.04
N ILE A 166 10.00 4.97 -8.25
CA ILE A 166 9.82 5.63 -6.94
C ILE A 166 10.34 7.07 -7.04
N ARG A 167 9.45 8.07 -6.94
CA ARG A 167 9.79 9.47 -7.29
C ARG A 167 10.57 10.24 -6.22
N ASN A 168 10.38 9.91 -4.95
CA ASN A 168 10.85 10.71 -3.81
C ASN A 168 11.79 9.92 -2.88
N ILE A 169 12.61 9.04 -3.44
CA ILE A 169 13.53 8.18 -2.70
C ILE A 169 14.97 8.70 -2.64
#